data_AF-X6GE12-F1
#
_entry.id   AF-X6GE12-F1
#
_cell.length_a   1.000
_cell.length_b   1.000
_cell.length_c   1.000
_cell.angle_alpha   90.00
_cell.angle_beta   90.00
_cell.angle_gamma   90.00
#
_symmetry.space_group_name_H-M   'P 1'
#
loop_
_entity.id
_entity.type
_entity.pdbx_description
1 polymer ?
#
loop_
_entity_poly.entity_id
_entity_poly.type
_entity_poly.pdbx_seq_one_letter_code
_entity_poly.pdbx_strand_id
1 'polypeptide(L)'
;MDLFHCAMRAKGDLAGAFEYDEADDPTNATAYFYLYRIEDGRTGSVIDAIHIRSGDWAIAEADISVRWDRDERRVGLFIFGALWATLIPPWAQNMAADMGKTFSPTFLGLKLNS
;
A
#
# COMPACT_ATOMS: atom_id res chain seq x y z
N MET A 1 15.83 -10.67 3.34
CA MET A 1 14.50 -10.99 3.86
C MET A 1 13.50 -10.29 2.98
N ASP A 2 12.79 -11.07 2.18
CA ASP A 2 11.70 -10.52 1.38
C ASP A 2 10.48 -10.33 2.27
N LEU A 3 9.81 -9.19 2.12
CA LEU A 3 8.64 -8.83 2.90
C LEU A 3 7.47 -8.60 1.96
N PHE A 4 6.38 -9.31 2.23
CA PHE A 4 5.15 -9.18 1.47
C PHE A 4 3.97 -8.98 2.43
N HIS A 5 3.13 -7.99 2.16
CA HIS A 5 1.91 -7.75 2.92
C HIS A 5 0.78 -7.27 2.00
N CYS A 6 -0.40 -7.87 2.11
CA CYS A 6 -1.51 -7.53 1.22
C CYS A 6 -2.84 -7.39 1.96
N ALA A 7 -3.78 -6.70 1.32
CA ALA A 7 -5.16 -6.60 1.77
C ALA A 7 -6.10 -6.79 0.58
N MET A 8 -6.88 -7.87 0.63
CA MET A 8 -7.99 -8.09 -0.30
C MET A 8 -9.11 -7.10 0.00
N ARG A 9 -9.70 -6.56 -1.05
CA ARG A 9 -10.98 -5.85 -0.96
C ARG A 9 -12.07 -6.83 -0.54
N ALA A 10 -13.07 -6.42 0.24
CA ALA A 10 -14.12 -7.32 0.71
C ALA A 10 -14.91 -7.99 -0.42
N LYS A 11 -15.10 -7.29 -1.55
CA LYS A 11 -15.72 -7.87 -2.76
C LYS A 11 -14.89 -9.01 -3.39
N GLY A 12 -13.59 -9.09 -3.09
CA GLY A 12 -12.68 -10.10 -3.59
C GLY A 12 -12.22 -9.90 -5.04
N ASP A 13 -12.44 -8.71 -5.61
CA ASP A 13 -12.09 -8.38 -7.00
C ASP A 13 -10.78 -7.60 -7.15
N LEU A 14 -10.24 -7.07 -6.05
CA LEU A 14 -9.03 -6.26 -6.00
C LEU A 14 -8.19 -6.58 -4.76
N ALA A 15 -6.88 -6.37 -4.84
CA ALA A 15 -5.98 -6.40 -3.69
C ALA A 15 -4.92 -5.31 -3.79
N GLY A 16 -4.65 -4.61 -2.68
CA GLY A 16 -3.43 -3.83 -2.54
C GLY A 16 -2.34 -4.71 -1.94
N ALA A 17 -1.10 -4.56 -2.40
CA ALA A 17 0.02 -5.34 -1.89
C ALA A 17 1.29 -4.51 -1.83
N PHE A 18 2.02 -4.63 -0.72
CA PHE A 18 3.37 -4.14 -0.56
C PHE A 18 4.35 -5.30 -0.71
N GLU A 19 5.43 -5.04 -1.42
CA GLU A 19 6.54 -5.97 -1.61
C GLU A 19 7.85 -5.22 -1.39
N TYR A 20 8.73 -5.79 -0.58
CA TYR A 20 10.13 -5.40 -0.45
C TYR A 20 10.97 -6.63 -0.78
N ASP A 21 11.70 -6.54 -1.87
CA ASP A 21 12.64 -7.56 -2.36
C ASP A 21 14.03 -7.18 -1.86
N GLU A 22 14.59 -7.99 -0.96
CA GLU A 22 15.95 -7.81 -0.48
C GLU A 22 16.90 -8.51 -1.45
N ALA A 23 17.52 -7.72 -2.33
CA ALA A 23 18.49 -8.23 -3.28
C ALA A 23 19.80 -8.67 -2.59
N ASP A 24 20.54 -9.58 -3.23
CA ASP A 24 21.88 -10.02 -2.78
C ASP A 24 22.85 -8.86 -2.50
N ASP A 25 22.69 -7.77 -3.26
CA ASP A 25 23.33 -6.49 -2.98
C ASP A 25 22.30 -5.56 -2.31
N PRO A 26 22.51 -5.15 -1.05
CA PRO A 26 21.57 -4.29 -0.32
C PRO A 26 21.29 -2.95 -1.00
N THR A 27 22.18 -2.48 -1.90
CA THR A 27 21.94 -1.25 -2.66
C THR A 27 20.90 -1.43 -3.77
N ASN A 28 20.62 -2.68 -4.15
CA ASN A 28 19.66 -3.07 -5.17
C ASN A 28 18.33 -3.55 -4.60
N ALA A 29 18.14 -3.54 -3.27
CA ALA A 29 16.84 -3.83 -2.68
C ALA A 29 15.79 -2.84 -3.20
N THR A 30 14.56 -3.29 -3.44
CA THR A 30 13.49 -2.42 -3.95
C THR A 30 12.16 -2.69 -3.27
N ALA A 31 11.41 -1.62 -3.03
CA ALA A 31 10.10 -1.64 -2.42
C ALA A 31 9.05 -1.08 -3.40
N TYR A 32 7.97 -1.82 -3.60
CA TYR A 32 6.85 -1.43 -4.44
C TYR A 32 5.51 -1.60 -3.72
N PHE A 33 4.55 -0.78 -4.14
CA PHE A 33 3.17 -0.90 -3.76
C PHE A 33 2.31 -1.10 -5.00
N TYR A 34 1.57 -2.20 -5.04
CA TYR A 34 0.79 -2.65 -6.19
C TYR A 34 -0.69 -2.62 -5.89
N LEU A 35 -1.47 -2.43 -6.95
CA LEU A 35 -2.90 -2.72 -7.00
C LEU A 35 -3.11 -3.83 -8.02
N TYR A 36 -3.63 -4.97 -7.58
CA TYR A 36 -3.94 -6.12 -8.42
C TYR A 36 -5.44 -6.22 -8.70
N ARG A 37 -5.75 -6.76 -9.88
CA ARG A 37 -7.05 -7.39 -10.15
C ARG A 37 -7.02 -8.82 -9.61
N ILE A 38 -8.11 -9.26 -9.00
CA ILE A 38 -8.31 -10.67 -8.65
C ILE A 38 -9.29 -11.28 -9.66
N GLU A 39 -8.89 -12.40 -10.26
CA GLU A 39 -9.67 -13.15 -11.25
C GLU A 39 -9.81 -14.59 -10.74
N ASP A 40 -11.05 -15.08 -10.64
CA ASP A 40 -11.37 -16.42 -10.14
C ASP A 40 -10.69 -16.79 -8.80
N GLY A 41 -10.59 -15.81 -7.89
CA GLY A 41 -9.96 -15.98 -6.58
C GLY A 41 -8.43 -16.05 -6.61
N ARG A 42 -7.79 -15.73 -7.74
CA ARG A 42 -6.33 -15.69 -7.89
C ARG A 42 -5.86 -14.27 -8.21
N THR A 43 -4.63 -13.96 -7.80
CA THR A 43 -3.96 -12.72 -8.22
C THR A 43 -3.82 -12.72 -9.74
N GLY A 44 -4.52 -11.79 -10.38
CA GLY A 44 -4.46 -11.55 -11.82
C GLY A 44 -3.42 -10.49 -12.14
N SER A 45 -3.75 -9.57 -13.04
CA SER A 45 -2.83 -8.53 -13.51
C SER A 45 -2.64 -7.38 -12.51
N VAL A 46 -1.44 -6.78 -12.55
CA VAL A 46 -1.17 -5.48 -11.93
C VAL A 46 -1.98 -4.41 -12.68
N ILE A 47 -2.83 -3.70 -11.95
CA ILE A 47 -3.59 -2.55 -12.43
C ILE A 47 -2.75 -1.28 -12.33
N ASP A 48 -2.03 -1.11 -11.22
CA ASP A 48 -1.22 0.07 -10.95
C ASP A 48 -0.08 -0.27 -9.96
N ALA A 49 0.99 0.52 -9.99
CA ALA A 49 2.18 0.32 -9.16
C ALA A 49 2.86 1.65 -8.80
N ILE A 50 3.28 1.79 -7.56
CA ILE A 50 4.12 2.89 -7.07
C ILE A 50 5.43 2.31 -6.58
N HIS A 51 6.54 2.79 -7.13
CA HIS A 51 7.86 2.57 -6.53
C HIS A 51 7.98 3.37 -5.23
N ILE A 52 8.17 2.67 -4.11
CA ILE A 52 8.24 3.29 -2.78
C ILE A 52 9.67 3.74 -2.48
N ARG A 53 10.64 2.85 -2.70
CA ARG A 53 12.03 3.07 -2.30
C ARG A 53 12.98 2.07 -2.96
N SER A 54 14.22 2.50 -3.21
CA SER A 54 15.35 1.61 -3.47
C SER A 54 16.38 1.65 -2.33
N GLY A 55 17.19 0.61 -2.24
CA GLY A 55 18.24 0.44 -1.26
C GLY A 55 17.75 -0.10 0.08
N ASP A 56 18.72 -0.57 0.86
CA ASP A 56 18.50 -1.23 2.14
C ASP A 56 17.57 -0.45 3.06
N TRP A 57 16.71 -1.20 3.74
CA TRP A 57 15.68 -0.66 4.61
C TRP A 57 15.50 -1.55 5.83
N ALA A 58 15.85 -1.00 7.00
CA ALA A 58 15.50 -1.58 8.28
C ALA A 58 13.97 -1.45 8.50
N ILE A 59 13.23 -2.48 8.09
CA ILE A 59 11.78 -2.58 8.24
C ILE A 59 11.36 -4.00 8.58
N ALA A 60 10.30 -4.15 9.37
CA ALA A 60 9.70 -5.44 9.68
C ALA A 60 8.24 -5.49 9.23
N GLU A 61 7.67 -6.70 9.17
CA GLU A 61 6.27 -6.89 8.76
C GLU A 61 5.29 -6.10 9.66
N ALA A 62 5.59 -6.00 10.95
CA ALA A 62 4.78 -5.25 11.92
C ALA A 62 4.72 -3.74 11.64
N ASP A 63 5.68 -3.20 10.89
CA ASP A 63 5.72 -1.79 10.50
C ASP A 63 4.83 -1.48 9.30
N ILE A 64 4.40 -2.52 8.57
CA ILE A 64 3.62 -2.43 7.35
C ILE A 64 2.14 -2.66 7.64
N SER A 65 1.30 -1.86 7.00
CA SER A 65 -0.12 -2.16 6.90
C SER A 65 -0.69 -1.69 5.57
N VAL A 66 -1.42 -2.57 4.89
CA VAL A 66 -2.18 -2.22 3.69
C VAL A 66 -3.66 -2.18 4.05
N ARG A 67 -4.34 -1.08 3.75
CA ARG A 67 -5.73 -0.88 4.17
C ARG A 67 -6.55 -0.23 3.08
N TRP A 68 -7.74 -0.77 2.87
CA TRP A 68 -8.78 -0.08 2.10
C TRP A 68 -9.38 1.06 2.93
N ASP A 69 -9.77 2.14 2.27
CA ASP A 69 -10.60 3.16 2.90
C ASP A 69 -12.00 2.59 3.20
N ARG A 70 -12.80 3.36 3.95
CA ARG A 70 -14.13 2.92 4.42
C ARG A 70 -15.05 2.47 3.29
N ASP A 71 -14.96 3.14 2.14
CA ASP A 71 -15.81 2.87 0.98
C ASP A 71 -15.16 1.89 -0.01
N GLU A 72 -13.97 1.38 0.33
CA GLU A 72 -13.12 0.53 -0.49
C GLU A 72 -12.88 1.06 -1.92
N ARG A 73 -12.76 2.38 -2.05
CA ARG A 73 -12.44 3.06 -3.31
C ARG A 73 -10.95 3.30 -3.48
N ARG A 74 -10.20 3.29 -2.38
CA ARG A 74 -8.76 3.56 -2.37
C ARG A 74 -8.09 2.55 -1.45
N VAL A 75 -6.88 2.14 -1.80
CA VAL A 75 -6.04 1.32 -0.94
C VAL A 75 -4.78 2.09 -0.59
N GLY A 76 -4.48 2.16 0.71
CA GLY A 76 -3.36 2.91 1.27
C GLY A 76 -2.29 1.97 1.81
N LEU A 77 -1.03 2.33 1.58
CA LEU A 77 0.13 1.75 2.24
C LEU A 77 0.52 2.61 3.44
N PHE A 78 0.54 1.98 4.60
CA PHE A 78 1.00 2.58 5.84
C PHE A 78 2.31 1.94 6.29
N ILE A 79 3.30 2.77 6.59
CA ILE A 79 4.63 2.35 7.03
C ILE A 79 4.99 3.15 8.27
N PHE A 80 5.31 2.46 9.37
CA PHE A 80 5.42 3.04 10.71
C PHE A 80 4.17 3.85 11.11
N GLY A 81 2.98 3.39 10.66
CA GLY A 81 1.69 4.03 10.92
C GLY A 81 1.39 5.30 10.13
N ALA A 82 2.35 5.84 9.36
CA ALA A 82 2.14 6.96 8.45
C ALA A 82 1.63 6.48 7.09
N LEU A 83 0.80 7.26 6.39
CA LEU A 83 0.40 6.97 5.01
C LEU A 83 1.53 7.36 4.06
N TRP A 84 2.04 6.40 3.29
CA TRP A 84 3.13 6.62 2.34
C TRP A 84 2.66 6.68 0.89
N ALA A 85 1.69 5.85 0.53
CA ALA A 85 1.16 5.78 -0.83
C ALA A 85 -0.32 5.43 -0.84
N THR A 86 -0.99 5.79 -1.93
CA THR A 86 -2.40 5.45 -2.17
C THR A 86 -2.58 5.12 -3.64
N LEU A 87 -3.27 4.01 -3.90
CA LEU A 87 -3.70 3.61 -5.24
C LEU A 87 -5.21 3.67 -5.35
N ILE A 88 -5.69 4.10 -6.52
CA ILE A 88 -7.11 4.24 -6.85
C ILE A 88 -7.37 3.47 -8.14
N PRO A 89 -8.30 2.50 -8.16
CA PRO A 89 -8.67 1.80 -9.38
C PRO A 89 -9.11 2.79 -10.48
N PRO A 90 -8.79 2.55 -11.76
CA PRO A 90 -9.07 3.49 -12.86
C PRO A 90 -10.52 3.95 -12.94
N TRP A 91 -11.48 3.06 -12.65
CA TRP A 91 -12.91 3.37 -12.67
C TRP A 91 -13.37 4.27 -11.50
N ALA A 92 -12.59 4.35 -10.42
CA ALA A 92 -12.88 5.20 -9.26
C ALA A 92 -12.27 6.61 -9.37
N GLN A 93 -11.38 6.87 -10.35
CA GLN A 93 -10.70 8.16 -10.53
C GLN A 93 -11.68 9.29 -10.87
N ASN A 94 -12.72 9.01 -11.67
CA ASN A 94 -13.76 9.97 -12.01
C ASN A 94 -14.68 10.33 -10.81
N MET A 95 -14.71 9.50 -9.77
CA MET A 95 -15.47 9.74 -8.54
C MET A 95 -14.61 10.44 -7.46
N ALA A 96 -13.28 10.35 -7.56
CA ALA A 96 -12.34 10.90 -6.58
C ALA A 96 -12.14 12.41 -6.71
N ALA A 97 -12.38 12.99 -7.89
CA ALA A 97 -12.33 14.44 -8.12
C ALA A 97 -13.37 15.21 -7.27
N ASP A 98 -14.41 14.53 -6.78
CA ASP A 98 -15.51 15.11 -5.99
C ASP A 98 -15.34 14.90 -4.47
N MET A 99 -14.35 14.11 -4.03
CA MET A 99 -14.16 13.76 -2.62
C MET A 99 -12.69 13.91 -2.18
N GLY A 100 -12.33 15.15 -1.83
CA GLY A 100 -11.12 15.43 -1.06
C GLY A 100 -11.27 14.90 0.38
N LYS A 101 -10.25 14.15 0.84
CA LYS A 101 -10.03 13.64 2.22
C LYS A 101 -10.75 12.35 2.62
N THR A 102 -10.21 11.19 2.24
CA THR A 102 -10.41 9.96 3.02
C THR A 102 -9.14 9.13 3.09
N PHE A 103 -8.18 9.65 3.84
CA PHE A 103 -7.41 8.90 4.82
C PHE A 103 -7.23 9.88 5.99
N SER A 104 -8.00 9.74 7.07
CA SER A 104 -7.73 10.52 8.27
C SER A 104 -6.61 9.82 9.02
N PRO A 105 -5.38 10.39 9.10
CA PRO A 105 -4.36 9.82 9.94
C PRO A 105 -4.85 9.99 11.37
N THR A 106 -5.28 8.90 12.01
CA THR A 106 -5.44 8.93 13.46
C THR A 106 -4.03 8.92 14.03
N PHE A 107 -3.44 10.11 14.14
CA PHE A 107 -2.22 10.35 14.90
C PHE A 107 -2.53 10.02 16.37
N LEU A 108 -2.13 8.82 16.82
CA LEU A 108 -1.89 8.60 18.24
C LEU A 108 -0.56 9.29 18.56
N GLY A 109 -0.67 10.32 19.40
CA GLY A 109 0.35 11.34 19.57
C GLY A 109 1.65 10.83 20.17
N LEU A 110 2.75 11.27 19.55
CA LEU A 110 4.02 11.49 20.22
C LEU A 110 4.41 12.95 19.96
N LYS A 111 4.11 13.81 20.94
CA LYS A 111 4.79 15.10 21.08
C LYS A 111 6.24 14.78 21.41
N LEU A 112 7.13 14.88 20.43
CA LEU A 112 8.55 15.07 20.72
C LEU A 112 8.74 16.55 21.03
N ASN A 113 8.79 16.87 22.33
CA ASN A 113 9.43 18.08 22.79
C ASN A 113 10.94 17.84 22.73
N SER A 114 11.66 18.68 21.99
CA SER A 114 13.08 18.97 22.19
C SER A 114 13.32 20.39 21.72
#